data_AF-A0AAE6R428-F1
#
_entry.id   AF-A0AAE6R428-F1
#
_cell.length_a   1.000
_cell.length_b   1.000
_cell.length_c   1.000
_cell.angle_alpha   90.00
_cell.angle_beta   90.00
_cell.angle_gamma   90.00
#
_symmetry.space_group_name_H-M   'P 1'
#
loop_
_entity.id
_entity.type
_entity.pdbx_description
1 polymer ?
#
loop_
_entity_poly.entity_id
_entity_poly.type
_entity_poly.pdbx_seq_one_letter_code
_entity_poly.pdbx_strand_id
1 'polypeptide(L)'
;MLHFNLWLVLFLVAIAAAWFGTSKYRKTYDNQGEQMGGPYIIKFLNLDKQPDILTNQKIAETIQLLHKDSKGYRVYSKVNDEKLKKLIINELGLQENQVSVIYTKLFIPAFF
;
A
#
# COMPACT_ATOMS: atom_id res chain seq x y z
N MET A 1 31.17 -28.77 32.57
CA MET A 1 31.38 -28.38 31.16
C MET A 1 30.20 -28.68 30.22
N LEU A 2 29.30 -29.64 30.51
CA LEU A 2 28.17 -29.98 29.62
C LEU A 2 27.07 -28.90 29.54
N HIS A 3 26.82 -28.17 30.64
CA HIS A 3 25.70 -27.22 30.77
C HIS A 3 25.88 -25.93 29.93
N PHE A 4 27.12 -25.48 29.74
CA PHE A 4 27.43 -24.27 28.97
C PHE A 4 27.20 -24.47 27.46
N ASN A 5 27.56 -25.66 26.95
CA ASN A 5 27.33 -26.03 25.56
C ASN A 5 25.83 -26.18 25.26
N LEU A 6 25.03 -26.67 26.22
CA LEU A 6 23.59 -26.78 26.05
C LEU A 6 22.92 -25.40 25.91
N TRP A 7 23.37 -24.42 26.69
CA TRP A 7 22.83 -23.06 26.63
C TRP A 7 23.19 -22.34 25.32
N LEU A 8 24.41 -22.55 24.81
CA LEU A 8 24.84 -22.07 23.50
C LEU A 8 24.00 -22.66 22.35
N VAL A 9 23.70 -23.95 22.39
CA VAL A 9 22.86 -24.61 21.39
C VAL A 9 21.43 -24.06 21.43
N LEU A 10 20.84 -23.91 22.62
CA LEU A 10 19.49 -23.34 22.76
C LEU A 10 19.43 -21.89 22.26
N PHE A 11 20.48 -21.10 22.49
CA PHE A 11 20.57 -19.73 22.01
C PHE A 11 20.64 -19.64 20.48
N LEU A 12 21.42 -20.51 19.83
CA LEU A 12 21.50 -20.58 18.37
C LEU A 12 20.17 -21.04 17.74
N VAL A 13 19.47 -21.99 18.38
CA VAL A 13 18.14 -22.44 17.93
C VAL A 13 17.10 -21.31 18.03
N ALA A 14 17.15 -20.49 19.09
CA ALA A 14 16.26 -19.36 19.26
C ALA A 14 16.47 -18.27 18.17
N ILE A 15 17.73 -17.99 17.81
CA ILE A 15 18.06 -17.05 16.72
C ILE A 15 17.53 -17.59 15.39
N ALA A 16 17.76 -18.87 15.08
CA ALA A 16 17.29 -19.50 13.86
C ALA A 16 15.74 -19.50 13.78
N ALA A 17 15.06 -19.77 14.88
CA ALA A 17 13.59 -19.73 14.96
C ALA A 17 13.04 -18.31 14.79
N ALA A 18 13.67 -17.29 15.37
CA ALA A 18 13.29 -15.90 15.16
C ALA A 18 13.48 -15.46 13.69
N TRP A 19 14.57 -15.88 13.05
CA TRP A 19 14.84 -15.60 11.64
C TRP A 19 13.84 -16.30 10.71
N PHE A 20 13.48 -17.55 11.01
CA PHE A 20 12.51 -18.32 10.22
C PHE A 20 11.06 -17.84 10.44
N GLY A 21 10.72 -17.46 11.68
CA GLY A 21 9.41 -16.91 12.04
C GLY A 21 9.15 -15.58 11.34
N THR A 22 10.10 -14.64 11.42
CA THR A 22 10.00 -13.32 10.77
C THR A 22 9.91 -13.40 9.25
N SER A 23 10.50 -14.41 8.60
CA SER A 23 10.42 -14.59 7.14
C SER A 23 9.00 -14.96 6.67
N LYS A 24 8.27 -15.77 7.44
CA LYS A 24 6.90 -16.18 7.07
C LYS A 24 5.87 -15.08 7.21
N TYR A 25 6.04 -14.14 8.14
CA TYR A 25 5.15 -12.99 8.29
C TYR A 25 5.37 -11.90 7.22
N ARG A 26 6.50 -11.93 6.51
CA ARG A 26 6.77 -10.96 5.43
C ARG A 26 6.04 -11.28 4.12
N LYS A 27 5.53 -12.50 3.95
CA LYS A 27 4.95 -12.97 2.67
C LYS A 27 3.52 -12.51 2.38
N THR A 28 2.84 -11.85 3.31
CA THR A 28 1.45 -11.41 3.07
C THR A 28 1.34 -10.05 2.38
N TYR A 29 2.45 -9.31 2.22
CA TYR A 29 2.49 -8.07 1.44
C TYR A 29 2.98 -8.28 -0.01
N ASP A 30 3.76 -9.33 -0.28
CA ASP A 30 4.34 -9.58 -1.62
C ASP A 30 3.34 -10.11 -2.65
N ASN A 31 2.24 -10.75 -2.22
CA ASN A 31 1.24 -11.29 -3.15
C ASN A 31 0.28 -10.22 -3.73
N GLN A 32 0.48 -8.94 -3.41
CA GLN A 32 -0.21 -7.82 -4.06
C GLN A 32 0.56 -7.25 -5.26
N GLY A 33 1.83 -7.64 -5.45
CA GLY A 33 2.73 -7.07 -6.46
C GLY A 33 2.27 -7.21 -7.92
N GLU A 34 1.34 -8.12 -8.21
CA GLU A 34 0.78 -8.34 -9.55
C GLU A 34 -0.75 -8.14 -9.63
N GLN A 35 -1.37 -7.45 -8.67
CA GLN A 35 -2.77 -7.07 -8.84
C GLN A 35 -2.90 -6.05 -9.98
N MET A 36 -3.52 -6.46 -11.08
CA MET A 36 -3.88 -5.62 -12.22
C MET A 36 -5.01 -4.65 -11.82
N GLY A 37 -4.69 -3.67 -10.99
CA GLY A 37 -5.64 -2.68 -10.50
C GLY A 37 -6.60 -3.21 -9.43
N GLY A 38 -7.42 -2.30 -8.90
CA GLY A 38 -8.32 -2.60 -7.81
C GLY A 38 -8.85 -1.35 -7.09
N PRO A 39 -9.62 -1.56 -6.01
CA PRO A 39 -10.10 -0.48 -5.14
C PRO A 39 -8.97 0.07 -4.24
N TYR A 40 -8.78 1.39 -4.28
CA TYR A 40 -7.78 2.13 -3.51
C TYR A 40 -8.35 3.35 -2.80
N ILE A 41 -7.70 3.72 -1.70
CA ILE A 41 -7.89 4.99 -1.00
C ILE A 41 -6.65 5.84 -1.27
N ILE A 42 -6.85 7.00 -1.86
CA ILE A 42 -5.83 8.03 -2.08
C ILE A 42 -5.99 9.08 -1.00
N LYS A 43 -4.93 9.33 -0.24
CA LYS A 43 -4.86 10.40 0.76
C LYS A 43 -3.73 11.36 0.43
N PHE A 44 -4.00 12.62 0.70
CA PHE A 44 -3.03 13.70 0.59
C PHE A 44 -2.60 14.13 1.98
N LEU A 45 -1.29 14.19 2.20
CA LEU A 45 -0.68 14.49 3.49
C LEU A 45 0.19 15.73 3.33
N ASN A 46 0.27 16.57 4.37
CA ASN A 46 1.15 17.75 4.40
C ASN A 46 0.95 18.69 3.19
N LEU A 47 -0.32 18.90 2.80
CA LEU A 47 -0.73 19.87 1.80
C LEU A 47 -1.73 20.84 2.42
N ASP A 48 -1.60 22.13 2.10
CA ASP A 48 -2.53 23.16 2.55
C ASP A 48 -3.93 23.00 1.94
N LYS A 49 -3.99 22.43 0.73
CA LYS A 49 -5.23 22.14 0.00
C LYS A 49 -5.15 20.78 -0.66
N GLN A 50 -6.25 20.02 -0.59
CA GLN A 50 -6.40 18.76 -1.30
C GLN A 50 -6.48 19.03 -2.82
N PRO A 51 -5.56 18.50 -3.64
CA PRO A 51 -5.58 18.70 -5.08
C PRO A 51 -6.73 17.90 -5.70
N ASP A 52 -7.34 18.46 -6.75
CA ASP A 52 -8.45 17.79 -7.41
C ASP A 52 -7.98 16.86 -8.52
N ILE A 53 -7.82 15.58 -8.19
CA ILE A 53 -7.23 14.56 -9.07
C ILE A 53 -8.02 14.32 -10.37
N LEU A 54 -9.31 14.69 -10.38
CA LEU A 54 -10.20 14.53 -11.53
C LEU A 54 -9.97 15.59 -12.61
N THR A 55 -9.27 16.68 -12.28
CA THR A 55 -8.91 17.73 -13.25
C THR A 55 -7.80 17.30 -14.20
N ASN A 56 -7.00 16.30 -13.80
CA ASN A 56 -5.96 15.73 -14.66
C ASN A 56 -6.54 14.55 -15.48
N GLN A 57 -6.52 14.70 -16.80
CA GLN A 57 -7.10 13.73 -17.73
C GLN A 57 -6.48 12.33 -17.58
N LYS A 58 -5.15 12.21 -17.46
CA LYS A 58 -4.49 10.91 -17.36
C LYS A 58 -4.87 10.18 -16.08
N ILE A 59 -4.98 10.91 -14.97
CA ILE A 59 -5.45 10.33 -13.71
C ILE A 59 -6.90 9.88 -13.89
N ALA A 60 -7.78 10.76 -14.39
CA ALA A 60 -9.20 10.48 -14.59
C ALA A 60 -9.48 9.30 -15.54
N GLU A 61 -8.63 9.05 -16.53
CA GLU A 61 -8.74 7.88 -17.42
C GLU A 61 -8.29 6.58 -16.76
N THR A 62 -7.38 6.68 -15.79
CA THR A 62 -6.79 5.54 -15.07
C THR A 62 -7.65 5.08 -13.89
N ILE A 63 -8.45 5.98 -13.32
CA ILE A 63 -9.28 5.73 -12.15
C ILE A 63 -10.77 5.89 -12.44
N GLN A 64 -11.61 5.20 -11.67
CA GLN A 64 -13.03 5.47 -11.55
C GLN A 64 -13.29 5.97 -10.13
N LEU A 65 -13.84 7.18 -10.01
CA LEU A 65 -14.20 7.73 -8.72
C LEU A 65 -15.37 6.95 -8.13
N LEU A 66 -15.20 6.45 -6.91
CA LEU A 66 -16.26 5.82 -6.13
C LEU A 66 -16.84 6.79 -5.11
N HIS A 67 -15.96 7.52 -4.42
CA HIS A 67 -16.37 8.51 -3.42
C HIS A 67 -15.26 9.53 -3.17
N LYS A 68 -15.62 10.78 -2.88
CA LYS A 68 -14.72 11.86 -2.48
C LYS A 68 -15.14 12.32 -1.09
N ASP A 69 -14.20 12.36 -0.17
CA ASP A 69 -14.40 12.90 1.17
C ASP A 69 -13.32 13.94 1.51
N SER A 70 -13.45 14.62 2.65
CA SER A 70 -12.48 15.63 3.10
C SER A 70 -11.11 15.04 3.50
N LYS A 71 -10.99 13.70 3.54
CA LYS A 71 -9.78 12.97 3.92
C LYS A 71 -9.07 12.37 2.70
N GLY A 72 -9.69 12.37 1.52
CA GLY A 72 -9.12 11.79 0.32
C GLY A 72 -10.15 11.35 -0.72
N TYR A 73 -9.70 10.43 -1.56
CA TYR A 73 -10.49 9.85 -2.65
C TYR A 73 -10.54 8.33 -2.50
N ARG A 74 -11.70 7.75 -2.75
CA ARG A 74 -11.91 6.32 -2.90
C ARG A 74 -12.16 6.05 -4.37
N VAL A 75 -11.32 5.21 -4.95
CA VAL A 75 -11.28 5.01 -6.40
C VAL A 75 -11.11 3.54 -6.73
N TYR A 76 -11.61 3.13 -7.88
CA TYR A 76 -11.14 1.93 -8.53
C TYR A 76 -10.05 2.33 -9.53
N SER A 77 -8.89 1.67 -9.52
CA SER A 77 -7.78 1.97 -10.43
C SER A 77 -7.54 0.81 -11.38
N LYS A 78 -7.23 1.11 -12.64
CA LYS A 78 -6.79 0.11 -13.63
C LYS A 78 -5.34 -0.34 -13.42
N VAL A 79 -4.57 0.38 -12.60
CA VAL A 79 -3.16 0.10 -12.30
C VAL A 79 -2.96 -0.14 -10.81
N ASN A 80 -1.87 -0.81 -10.45
CA ASN A 80 -1.50 -1.07 -9.06
C ASN A 80 -1.21 0.22 -8.27
N ASP A 81 -1.10 0.09 -6.96
CA ASP A 81 -0.85 1.18 -6.02
C ASP A 81 0.43 1.95 -6.30
N GLU A 82 1.54 1.26 -6.60
CA GLU A 82 2.81 1.93 -6.90
C GLU A 82 2.74 2.79 -8.17
N LYS A 83 2.16 2.24 -9.25
CA LYS A 83 1.98 2.96 -10.52
C LYS A 83 0.99 4.10 -10.36
N LEU A 84 -0.10 3.89 -9.61
CA LEU A 84 -1.08 4.93 -9.33
C LEU A 84 -0.45 6.07 -8.52
N LYS A 85 0.32 5.73 -7.47
CA LYS A 85 1.04 6.71 -6.66
C LYS A 85 2.01 7.53 -7.50
N LYS A 86 2.83 6.87 -8.33
CA LYS A 86 3.78 7.54 -9.24
C LYS A 86 3.07 8.43 -10.25
N LEU A 87 1.96 7.99 -10.84
CA LEU A 87 1.14 8.79 -11.75
C LEU A 87 0.67 10.08 -11.07
N ILE A 88 0.08 9.97 -9.87
CA ILE A 88 -0.45 11.12 -9.11
C ILE A 88 0.68 12.10 -8.76
N ILE A 89 1.82 11.59 -8.30
CA ILE A 89 3.00 12.41 -7.96
C ILE A 89 3.48 13.19 -9.18
N ASN A 90 3.68 12.50 -10.31
CA ASN A 90 4.23 13.11 -11.52
C ASN A 90 3.28 14.15 -12.11
N GLU A 91 2.00 13.82 -12.19
CA GLU A 91 0.98 14.65 -12.85
C GLU A 91 0.56 15.86 -12.00
N LEU A 92 0.73 15.79 -10.67
CA LEU A 92 0.39 16.89 -9.75
C LEU A 92 1.62 17.59 -9.16
N GLY A 93 2.83 17.18 -9.54
CA GLY A 93 4.09 17.76 -9.04
C GLY A 93 4.27 17.60 -7.53
N LEU A 94 3.81 16.48 -6.95
CA LEU A 94 3.84 16.22 -5.52
C LEU A 94 5.10 15.44 -5.10
N GLN A 95 5.40 15.45 -3.80
CA GLN A 95 6.46 14.63 -3.22
C GLN A 95 5.93 13.25 -2.77
N GLU A 96 6.82 12.26 -2.65
CA GLU A 96 6.44 10.89 -2.25
C GLU A 96 5.75 10.80 -0.88
N ASN A 97 6.11 11.69 0.05
CA ASN A 97 5.53 11.77 1.40
C ASN A 97 4.18 12.51 1.44
N GLN A 98 3.78 13.18 0.36
CA GLN A 98 2.53 13.93 0.26
C GLN A 98 1.38 13.09 -0.30
N VAL A 99 1.66 11.91 -0.85
CA VAL A 99 0.67 11.02 -1.45
C VAL A 99 0.74 9.63 -0.82
N SER A 100 -0.39 9.15 -0.30
CA SER A 100 -0.54 7.78 0.18
C SER A 100 -1.64 7.08 -0.61
N VAL A 101 -1.31 5.93 -1.19
CA VAL A 101 -2.24 5.06 -1.91
C VAL A 101 -2.30 3.74 -1.16
N ILE A 102 -3.49 3.36 -0.70
CA ILE A 102 -3.68 2.18 0.15
C ILE A 102 -4.74 1.30 -0.49
N TYR A 103 -4.41 0.03 -0.72
CA TYR A 103 -5.37 -0.96 -1.19
C TYR A 103 -6.47 -1.20 -0.16
N THR A 104 -7.71 -1.31 -0.61
CA THR A 104 -8.86 -1.55 0.26
C THR A 104 -9.74 -2.66 -0.28
N LYS A 105 -9.73 -3.82 0.39
CA LYS A 105 -10.54 -4.99 0.00
C LYS A 105 -12.05 -4.76 0.13
N LEU A 106 -12.45 -3.73 0.89
CA LEU A 106 -13.84 -3.40 1.20
C LEU A 106 -14.34 -2.30 0.27
N PHE A 107 -14.72 -2.66 -0.95
CA PHE A 107 -15.70 -1.91 -1.72
C PHE A 107 -16.69 -2.91 -2.30
N ILE A 108 -17.83 -3.04 -1.63
CA ILE A 108 -19.03 -3.61 -2.23
C ILE A 108 -19.75 -2.41 -2.84
N PRO A 109 -19.64 -2.14 -4.15
CA PRO A 109 -20.62 -1.28 -4.79
C PRO A 109 -21.95 -2.00 -4.66
N ALA A 110 -22.83 -1.49 -3.79
CA ALA A 110 -24.21 -1.96 -3.71
C ALA A 110 -24.99 -1.44 -4.92
N PHE A 111 -24.60 -1.82 -6.14
CA PHE A 111 -25.31 -1.49 -7.37
C PHE A 111 -25.05 -2.58 -8.44
N PHE A 112 -25.87 -3.63 -8.39
CA PHE A 112 -26.35 -4.37 -9.56
C PHE A 112 -27.87 -4.41 -9.47
#